data_AF-A0A3D0YNI1-F1
#
_entry.id   AF-A0A3D0YNI1-F1
#
_cell.length_a   1.000
_cell.length_b   1.000
_cell.length_c   1.000
_cell.angle_alpha   90.00
_cell.angle_beta   90.00
_cell.angle_gamma   90.00
#
_symmetry.space_group_name_H-M   'P 1'
#
loop_
_entity.id
_entity.type
_entity.pdbx_description
1 polymer ?
#
loop_
_entity_poly.entity_id
_entity_poly.type
_entity_poly.pdbx_seq_one_letter_code
_entity_poly.pdbx_strand_id
1 'polypeptide(L)'
;MDNGQVTRFQNNSIEGAINKLLETIKKDGVNPNTQQVATNTTSASLMKVMKKIALYKDLYNNKLPNSLNDLKIDEADKSYTDPETGEKTPWIYLGKSSKIQGSDGVKIIIAAPKAHQKKRLAGLSNGKIVLLNDDSIAPLLK
;
A
#
# COMPACT_ATOMS: atom_id res chain seq x y z
N MET A 1 14.32 -40.59 -17.37
CA MET A 1 14.62 -39.28 -18.00
C MET A 1 13.37 -38.44 -17.83
N ASP A 2 13.50 -37.36 -17.06
CA ASP A 2 12.40 -36.51 -16.57
C ASP A 2 11.95 -35.55 -17.69
N ASN A 3 10.68 -35.60 -18.10
CA ASN A 3 10.13 -34.72 -19.13
C ASN A 3 9.39 -33.58 -18.42
N GLY A 4 10.11 -32.47 -18.19
CA GLY A 4 9.58 -31.27 -17.56
C GLY A 4 8.42 -30.67 -18.34
N GLN A 5 7.19 -30.85 -17.83
CA GLN A 5 6.01 -30.12 -18.28
C GLN A 5 6.13 -28.65 -17.85
N VAL A 6 6.40 -27.76 -18.81
CA VAL A 6 6.27 -26.32 -18.61
C VAL A 6 4.79 -25.96 -18.68
N THR A 7 4.16 -25.76 -17.52
CA THR A 7 2.79 -25.24 -17.42
C THR A 7 2.79 -23.78 -17.88
N ARG A 8 2.36 -23.53 -19.12
CA ARG A 8 2.01 -22.19 -19.59
C ARG A 8 0.71 -21.76 -18.91
N PHE A 9 0.77 -20.76 -18.05
CA PHE A 9 -0.43 -20.10 -17.52
C PHE A 9 -1.18 -19.44 -18.69
N GLN A 10 -2.44 -19.86 -18.90
CA GLN A 10 -3.33 -19.24 -19.87
C GLN A 10 -3.65 -17.81 -19.41
N ASN A 11 -3.34 -16.81 -20.26
CA ASN A 11 -3.67 -15.40 -20.08
C ASN A 11 -5.20 -15.16 -20.17
N ASN A 12 -5.98 -15.68 -19.23
CA ASN A 12 -7.44 -15.55 -19.29
C ASN A 12 -8.15 -15.39 -17.94
N SER A 13 -7.53 -14.82 -16.91
CA SER A 13 -8.25 -14.61 -15.63
C SER A 13 -7.77 -13.44 -14.75
N ILE A 14 -7.23 -12.38 -15.34
CA ILE A 14 -7.03 -11.14 -14.58
C ILE A 14 -8.25 -10.23 -14.74
N GLU A 15 -8.69 -9.94 -15.96
CA GLU A 15 -9.89 -9.11 -16.19
C GLU A 15 -11.16 -9.75 -15.63
N GLY A 16 -11.33 -11.07 -15.77
CA GLY A 16 -12.48 -11.79 -15.21
C GLY A 16 -12.51 -11.80 -13.68
N ALA A 17 -11.34 -11.88 -13.04
CA ALA A 17 -11.23 -11.83 -11.58
C ALA A 17 -11.46 -10.41 -11.04
N ILE A 18 -10.97 -9.38 -11.75
CA ILE A 18 -11.20 -7.97 -11.41
C ILE A 18 -12.68 -7.61 -11.54
N ASN A 19 -13.35 -8.04 -12.61
CA ASN A 19 -14.78 -7.77 -12.80
C ASN A 19 -15.64 -8.47 -11.72
N LYS A 20 -15.32 -9.72 -11.35
CA LYS A 20 -15.99 -10.39 -10.22
C LYS A 20 -15.78 -9.68 -8.90
N LEU A 21 -14.57 -9.15 -8.65
CA LEU A 21 -14.28 -8.37 -7.45
C LEU A 21 -15.11 -7.08 -7.42
N LEU A 22 -15.19 -6.37 -8.54
CA LEU A 22 -15.96 -5.13 -8.69
C LEU A 22 -17.48 -5.36 -8.56
N GLU A 23 -18.00 -6.47 -9.08
CA GLU A 23 -19.41 -6.85 -8.89
C GLU A 23 -19.74 -7.24 -7.44
N THR A 24 -18.79 -7.88 -6.74
CA THR A 24 -18.96 -8.23 -5.32
C THR A 24 -18.98 -6.96 -4.45
N ILE A 25 -18.13 -5.99 -4.76
CA ILE A 25 -18.10 -4.67 -4.08
C ILE A 25 -19.40 -3.87 -4.32
N LYS A 26 -20.09 -4.07 -5.45
CA LYS A 26 -21.38 -3.41 -5.72
C LYS A 26 -22.56 -4.05 -4.97
N LYS A 27 -22.46 -5.33 -4.57
CA LYS A 27 -23.57 -6.06 -3.91
C LYS A 27 -23.54 -5.96 -2.39
N ASP A 28 -22.37 -5.81 -1.78
CA ASP A 28 -22.26 -5.67 -0.33
C ASP A 28 -22.25 -4.18 0.06
N GLY A 29 -23.44 -3.69 0.44
CA GLY A 29 -23.65 -2.36 0.99
C GLY A 29 -22.65 -2.02 2.10
N VAL A 30 -21.89 -0.96 1.86
CA VAL A 30 -21.13 -0.11 2.80
C VAL A 30 -21.02 -0.65 4.23
N ASN A 31 -20.00 -1.45 4.48
CA ASN A 31 -19.48 -1.62 5.84
C ASN A 31 -18.45 -0.48 6.09
N PRO A 32 -18.71 0.46 7.02
CA PRO A 32 -17.87 1.64 7.23
C PRO A 32 -16.43 1.33 7.71
N ASN A 33 -16.14 0.07 8.08
CA ASN A 33 -14.80 -0.38 8.48
C ASN A 33 -14.03 -1.14 7.39
N THR A 34 -14.55 -1.22 6.16
CA THR A 34 -13.83 -1.94 5.10
C THR A 34 -12.69 -1.11 4.54
N GLN A 35 -11.46 -1.54 4.85
CA GLN A 35 -10.25 -1.14 4.13
C GLN A 35 -10.49 -1.39 2.64
N GLN A 36 -10.69 -0.32 1.88
CA GLN A 36 -10.83 -0.45 0.43
C GLN A 36 -9.43 -0.69 -0.14
N VAL A 37 -9.23 -1.86 -0.74
CA VAL A 37 -8.06 -2.13 -1.58
C VAL A 37 -8.10 -1.12 -2.72
N ALA A 38 -7.07 -0.28 -2.82
CA ALA A 38 -7.03 0.78 -3.81
C ALA A 38 -6.94 0.17 -5.21
N THR A 39 -8.07 0.11 -5.93
CA THR A 39 -8.09 -0.26 -7.34
C THR A 39 -7.91 1.01 -8.17
N ASN A 40 -6.71 1.18 -8.72
CA ASN A 40 -6.39 2.01 -9.89
C ASN A 40 -6.04 3.50 -9.68
N THR A 41 -5.84 3.96 -8.44
CA THR A 41 -5.17 5.26 -8.17
C THR A 41 -4.10 5.09 -7.10
N THR A 42 -3.41 3.96 -7.14
CA THR A 42 -2.25 3.67 -6.29
C THR A 42 -1.11 4.57 -6.76
N SER A 43 -0.69 5.55 -5.95
CA SER A 43 0.46 6.41 -6.29
C SER A 43 1.64 5.52 -6.75
N ALA A 44 2.08 5.70 -7.99
CA ALA A 44 3.16 4.89 -8.58
C ALA A 44 4.43 4.94 -7.71
N SER A 45 4.67 6.08 -7.08
CA SER A 45 5.75 6.28 -6.11
C SER A 45 5.58 5.40 -4.87
N LEU A 46 4.39 5.31 -4.28
CA LEU A 46 4.16 4.42 -3.13
C LEU A 46 4.40 2.95 -3.51
N MET A 47 3.97 2.50 -4.69
CA MET A 47 4.24 1.13 -5.15
C MET A 47 5.75 0.86 -5.24
N LYS A 48 6.54 1.80 -5.77
CA LYS A 48 8.00 1.67 -5.83
C LYS A 48 8.62 1.63 -4.43
N VAL A 49 8.20 2.52 -3.53
CA VAL A 49 8.65 2.55 -2.13
C VAL A 49 8.37 1.21 -1.46
N MET A 50 7.15 0.68 -1.58
CA MET A 50 6.76 -0.58 -0.97
C MET A 50 7.53 -1.78 -1.53
N LYS A 51 7.79 -1.82 -2.85
CA LYS A 51 8.67 -2.83 -3.46
C LYS A 51 10.09 -2.77 -2.90
N LYS A 52 10.62 -1.56 -2.68
CA LYS A 52 11.97 -1.36 -2.13
C LYS A 52 12.04 -1.74 -0.65
N ILE A 53 10.98 -1.49 0.11
CA ILE A 53 10.85 -1.99 1.49
C ILE A 53 10.82 -3.52 1.51
N ALA A 54 10.05 -4.16 0.62
CA ALA A 54 10.01 -5.62 0.52
C ALA A 54 11.40 -6.20 0.23
N LEU A 55 12.10 -5.65 -0.77
CA LEU A 55 13.48 -6.05 -1.08
C LEU A 55 14.43 -5.82 0.10
N TYR A 56 14.30 -4.70 0.81
CA TYR A 56 15.10 -4.42 2.01
C TYR A 56 14.87 -5.49 3.08
N LYS A 57 13.61 -5.86 3.34
CA LYS A 57 13.28 -6.92 4.29
C LYS A 57 13.94 -8.23 3.90
N ASP A 58 13.92 -8.60 2.61
CA ASP A 58 14.54 -9.84 2.12
C ASP A 58 16.06 -9.83 2.34
N LEU A 59 16.71 -8.69 2.12
CA LEU A 59 18.17 -8.53 2.31
C LEU A 59 18.59 -8.47 3.79
N TYR A 60 17.73 -7.99 4.68
CA TYR A 60 18.07 -7.69 6.08
C TYR A 60 17.26 -8.53 7.08
N ASN A 61 17.01 -9.81 6.79
CA ASN A 61 16.36 -10.78 7.68
C ASN A 61 14.99 -10.30 8.21
N ASN A 62 14.12 -9.90 7.28
CA ASN A 62 12.76 -9.42 7.53
C ASN A 62 12.67 -8.14 8.38
N LYS A 63 13.76 -7.38 8.50
CA LYS A 63 13.78 -6.08 9.19
C LYS A 63 13.26 -4.97 8.27
N LEU A 64 12.50 -4.04 8.84
CA LEU A 64 12.10 -2.81 8.16
C LEU A 64 13.25 -1.79 8.18
N PRO A 65 13.36 -0.91 7.17
CA PRO A 65 14.31 0.20 7.21
C PRO A 65 13.95 1.17 8.35
N ASN A 66 14.93 1.95 8.83
CA ASN A 66 14.68 2.96 9.86
C ASN A 66 14.07 4.25 9.26
N SER A 67 14.40 4.52 8.00
CA SER A 67 13.86 5.66 7.24
C SER A 67 13.75 5.36 5.74
N LEU A 68 13.08 6.24 4.99
CA LEU A 68 13.09 6.16 3.52
C LEU A 68 14.47 6.43 2.91
N ASN A 69 15.40 7.05 3.63
CA ASN A 69 16.77 7.28 3.14
C ASN A 69 17.62 6.00 3.14
N ASP A 70 17.24 5.00 3.94
CA ASP A 70 17.88 3.68 3.90
C ASP A 70 17.50 2.91 2.63
N LEU A 71 16.45 3.36 1.93
CA LEU A 71 16.03 2.83 0.66
C LEU A 71 16.77 3.55 -0.46
N LYS A 72 17.40 2.78 -1.36
CA LYS A 72 17.98 3.27 -2.61
C LYS A 72 16.85 3.59 -3.61
N ILE A 73 16.11 4.67 -3.35
CA ILE A 73 15.00 5.20 -4.17
C ILE A 73 15.27 6.64 -4.59
N ASP A 74 14.62 7.06 -5.68
CA ASP A 74 14.73 8.41 -6.20
C ASP A 74 14.05 9.41 -5.27
N GLU A 75 14.58 10.64 -5.21
CA GLU A 75 14.01 11.74 -4.39
C GLU A 75 12.54 12.01 -4.72
N ALA A 76 12.15 11.87 -5.99
CA ALA A 76 10.77 12.04 -6.44
C ALA A 76 9.81 11.03 -5.79
N ASP A 77 10.29 9.83 -5.43
CA ASP A 77 9.48 8.78 -4.83
C ASP A 77 9.43 8.88 -3.28
N LYS A 78 10.24 9.75 -2.67
CA LYS A 78 10.22 10.03 -1.21
C LYS A 78 9.08 10.94 -0.77
N SER A 79 8.32 11.49 -1.71
CA SER A 79 7.18 12.36 -1.45
C SER A 79 5.89 11.83 -2.05
N TYR A 80 4.79 12.11 -1.37
CA TYR A 80 3.45 12.03 -1.91
C TYR A 80 3.18 13.27 -2.76
N THR A 81 2.52 13.09 -3.91
CA THR A 81 1.96 14.20 -4.70
C THR A 81 0.46 14.13 -4.57
N ASP A 82 -0.15 15.18 -4.02
CA ASP A 82 -1.61 15.30 -3.93
C ASP A 82 -2.17 15.39 -5.37
N PRO A 83 -3.08 14.48 -5.77
CA PRO A 83 -3.62 14.47 -7.13
C PRO A 83 -4.55 15.65 -7.43
N GLU A 84 -5.12 16.30 -6.42
CA GLU A 84 -6.02 17.46 -6.59
C GLU A 84 -5.24 18.77 -6.67
N THR A 85 -4.29 18.97 -5.75
CA THR A 85 -3.55 20.24 -5.67
C THR A 85 -2.21 20.21 -6.41
N GLY A 86 -1.69 19.02 -6.73
CA GLY A 86 -0.34 18.84 -7.26
C GLY A 86 0.78 19.07 -6.23
N GLU A 87 0.42 19.36 -4.98
CA GLU A 87 1.39 19.64 -3.92
C GLU A 87 2.21 18.39 -3.58
N LYS A 88 3.53 18.59 -3.42
CA LYS A 88 4.45 17.52 -3.02
C LYS A 88 4.78 17.64 -1.55
N THR A 89 4.51 16.58 -0.80
CA THR A 89 4.76 16.54 0.64
C THR A 89 5.43 15.21 0.99
N PRO A 90 6.45 15.19 1.88
CA PRO A 90 7.12 13.95 2.26
C PRO A 90 6.15 12.89 2.78
N TRP A 91 6.42 11.62 2.46
CA TRP A 91 5.68 10.52 3.08
C TRP A 91 5.93 10.47 4.59
N ILE A 92 4.90 10.12 5.35
CA ILE A 92 5.04 9.84 6.77
C ILE A 92 5.49 8.38 6.92
N TYR A 93 6.79 8.18 7.14
CA TYR A 93 7.34 6.85 7.39
C TYR A 93 7.25 6.50 8.88
N LEU A 94 6.58 5.38 9.18
CA LEU A 94 6.35 4.90 10.55
C LEU A 94 7.23 3.69 10.89
N GLY A 95 7.54 2.86 9.87
CA GLY A 95 8.43 1.71 9.99
C GLY A 95 8.10 0.79 11.16
N LYS A 96 9.14 0.36 11.88
CA LYS A 96 9.02 -0.52 13.07
C LYS A 96 8.29 0.17 14.24
N SER A 97 8.40 1.49 14.34
CA SER A 97 7.81 2.31 15.40
C SER A 97 6.31 2.52 15.22
N SER A 98 5.72 2.00 14.14
CA SER A 98 4.29 2.10 13.93
C SER A 98 3.52 1.44 15.07
N LYS A 99 2.70 2.26 15.72
CA LYS A 99 1.69 1.86 16.71
C LYS A 99 0.33 1.58 16.04
N ILE A 100 0.24 1.73 14.71
CA ILE A 100 -1.00 1.62 13.96
C ILE A 100 -1.06 0.26 13.28
N GLN A 101 -2.06 -0.53 13.64
CA GLN A 101 -2.30 -1.84 13.05
C GLN A 101 -3.79 -2.04 12.75
N GLY A 102 -4.08 -2.74 11.66
CA GLY A 102 -5.42 -3.22 11.37
C GLY A 102 -5.88 -4.25 12.41
N SER A 103 -7.17 -4.60 12.37
CA SER A 103 -7.75 -5.67 13.20
C SER A 103 -7.13 -7.04 12.93
N ASP A 104 -6.53 -7.22 11.74
CA ASP A 104 -5.76 -8.39 11.34
C ASP A 104 -4.30 -8.37 11.86
N GLY A 105 -3.94 -7.37 12.67
CA GLY A 105 -2.58 -7.20 13.22
C GLY A 105 -1.56 -6.66 12.22
N VAL A 106 -1.98 -6.32 11.00
CA VAL A 106 -1.07 -5.80 9.97
C VAL A 106 -0.80 -4.33 10.23
N LYS A 107 0.48 -3.97 10.39
CA LYS A 107 0.91 -2.60 10.71
C LYS A 107 0.90 -1.70 9.48
N ILE A 108 0.51 -0.44 9.66
CA ILE A 108 0.77 0.61 8.67
C ILE A 108 2.22 1.06 8.83
N ILE A 109 3.03 0.99 7.78
CA ILE A 109 4.46 1.35 7.87
C ILE A 109 4.78 2.68 7.19
N ILE A 110 3.88 3.16 6.33
CA ILE A 110 4.00 4.42 5.62
C ILE A 110 2.60 4.95 5.30
N ALA A 111 2.41 6.25 5.39
CA ALA A 111 1.15 6.89 5.02
C ALA A 111 1.41 8.20 4.29
N ALA A 112 0.48 8.60 3.43
CA ALA A 112 0.45 9.95 2.90
C ALA A 112 0.39 10.97 4.06
N PRO A 113 0.78 12.22 3.85
CA PRO A 113 0.35 13.31 4.71
C PRO A 113 -1.18 13.46 4.64
N LYS A 114 -1.74 14.29 5.52
CA LYS A 114 -3.19 14.57 5.49
C LYS A 114 -3.51 15.25 4.15
N ALA A 115 -4.13 14.52 3.23
CA ALA A 115 -4.69 15.11 2.03
C ALA A 115 -5.95 15.91 2.40
N HIS A 116 -6.37 16.84 1.54
CA HIS A 116 -7.67 17.51 1.68
C HIS A 116 -8.87 16.55 1.61
N GLN A 117 -8.61 15.26 1.30
CA GLN A 117 -9.59 14.20 1.21
C GLN A 117 -9.86 13.49 2.55
N LYS A 118 -11.06 12.89 2.64
CA LYS A 118 -11.47 12.06 3.80
C LYS A 118 -10.71 10.73 3.93
N LYS A 119 -10.04 10.31 2.85
CA LYS A 119 -9.29 9.06 2.78
C LYS A 119 -7.81 9.35 2.58
N ARG A 120 -6.98 8.46 3.10
CA ARG A 120 -5.53 8.55 3.08
C ARG A 120 -4.94 7.27 2.50
N LEU A 121 -3.98 7.43 1.60
CA LEU A 121 -3.23 6.32 1.03
C LEU A 121 -2.17 5.84 2.04
N ALA A 122 -2.09 4.53 2.27
CA ALA A 122 -1.18 3.93 3.22
C ALA A 122 -0.60 2.61 2.73
N GLY A 123 0.65 2.33 3.11
CA GLY A 123 1.34 1.06 2.87
C GLY A 123 1.46 0.25 4.15
N LEU A 124 1.12 -1.03 4.05
CA LEU A 124 1.10 -2.00 5.15
C LEU A 124 2.37 -2.87 5.21
N SER A 125 2.69 -3.42 6.38
CA SER A 125 3.90 -4.24 6.62
C SER A 125 3.96 -5.54 5.80
N ASN A 126 2.80 -6.01 5.32
CA ASN A 126 2.66 -7.15 4.41
C ASN A 126 2.74 -6.77 2.92
N GLY A 127 3.07 -5.51 2.60
CA GLY A 127 3.23 -5.03 1.24
C GLY A 127 1.94 -4.53 0.58
N LYS A 128 0.77 -4.70 1.22
CA LYS A 128 -0.50 -4.19 0.69
C LYS A 128 -0.55 -2.67 0.75
N ILE A 129 -1.24 -2.07 -0.21
CA ILE A 129 -1.56 -0.64 -0.25
C ILE A 129 -3.07 -0.48 -0.11
N VAL A 130 -3.48 0.41 0.77
CA VAL A 130 -4.89 0.60 1.15
C VAL A 130 -5.24 2.08 1.21
N LEU A 131 -6.53 2.38 1.04
CA LEU A 131 -7.11 3.67 1.40
C LEU A 131 -7.80 3.54 2.76
N LEU A 132 -7.43 4.40 3.69
CA LEU A 132 -7.95 4.41 5.06
C LEU A 132 -8.66 5.74 5.32
N ASN A 133 -9.72 5.74 6.13
CA ASN A 133 -10.33 7.00 6.53
C ASN A 133 -9.35 7.79 7.42
N ASP A 134 -9.26 9.11 7.21
CA ASP A 134 -8.33 9.98 7.94
C ASP A 134 -8.57 9.89 9.45
N ASP A 135 -9.85 9.88 9.87
CA ASP A 135 -10.26 9.79 11.27
C ASP A 135 -9.76 8.51 11.96
N SER A 136 -9.53 7.43 11.21
CA SER A 136 -9.07 6.15 11.75
C SER A 136 -7.58 6.15 12.11
N ILE A 137 -6.81 7.10 11.59
CA ILE A 137 -5.36 7.14 11.76
C ILE A 137 -4.83 8.48 12.28
N ALA A 138 -5.55 9.58 12.10
CA ALA A 138 -5.15 10.92 12.54
C ALA A 138 -4.84 11.01 14.04
N PRO A 139 -5.60 10.37 14.96
CA PRO A 139 -5.27 10.34 16.39
C PRO A 139 -3.95 9.60 16.68
N LEU A 140 -3.54 8.70 15.80
CA LEU A 140 -2.41 7.79 16.00
C LEU A 140 -1.10 8.33 15.39
N LEU A 141 -1.16 9.46 14.69
CA LEU A 141 -0.03 10.16 14.08
C LEU A 141 0.47 11.35 14.92
N LYS A 142 -0.10 11.58 16.11
CA LYS A 142 0.29 12.64 17.05
C LYS A 142 1.41 12.21 17.99
#